data_AF-A0A259F3P7-F1
#
_entry.id   AF-A0A259F3P7-F1
#
_cell.length_a   1.000
_cell.length_b   1.000
_cell.length_c   1.000
_cell.angle_alpha   90.00
_cell.angle_beta   90.00
_cell.angle_gamma   90.00
#
_symmetry.space_group_name_H-M   'P 1'
#
loop_
_entity.id
_entity.type
_entity.pdbx_description
1 polymer ?
#
loop_
_entity_poly.entity_id
_entity_poly.type
_entity_poly.pdbx_seq_one_letter_code
_entity_poly.pdbx_strand_id
1 'polypeptide(L)'
;MSTIVDFLGTDHRACDDLFASAEDAVAQKKWDSARGLFERFQKAMAHHLAMEEDVLFPAFEARTGMRMGPTEVMRTEHAQMRGLLQEMALAVANADHDRYLGLSETLNMLMQQHNLKEENMLYPMSDQVLGGARDEVIHSMEAMPVQDAAP
;
A
#
# COMPACT_ATOMS: atom_id res chain seq x y z
N MET A 1 -6.36 22.34 -3.43
CA MET A 1 -5.09 21.67 -3.74
C MET A 1 -4.85 20.69 -2.62
N SER A 2 -4.85 19.39 -2.91
CA SER A 2 -4.58 18.35 -1.92
C SER A 2 -3.06 18.24 -1.69
N THR A 3 -2.66 17.82 -0.49
CA THR A 3 -1.25 17.51 -0.19
C THR A 3 -0.94 16.04 -0.54
N ILE A 4 0.34 15.67 -0.63
CA ILE A 4 0.71 14.25 -0.77
C ILE A 4 0.24 13.48 0.47
N VAL A 5 0.40 14.07 1.65
CA VAL A 5 -0.10 13.52 2.93
C VAL A 5 -1.60 13.25 2.88
N ASP A 6 -2.42 14.21 2.44
CA ASP A 6 -3.88 14.03 2.39
C ASP A 6 -4.31 12.97 1.37
N PHE A 7 -3.66 12.97 0.20
CA PHE A 7 -3.99 12.07 -0.90
C PHE A 7 -3.66 10.62 -0.54
N LEU A 8 -2.39 10.32 -0.25
CA LEU A 8 -1.95 8.95 0.06
C LEU A 8 -2.42 8.49 1.43
N GLY A 9 -2.56 9.38 2.42
CA GLY A 9 -3.17 9.01 3.70
C GLY A 9 -4.66 8.64 3.57
N THR A 10 -5.38 9.17 2.57
CA THR A 10 -6.74 8.70 2.26
C THR A 10 -6.72 7.31 1.63
N ASP A 11 -5.73 7.04 0.77
CA ASP A 11 -5.55 5.74 0.13
C ASP A 11 -5.15 4.65 1.13
N HIS A 12 -4.30 4.97 2.11
CA HIS A 12 -3.99 4.10 3.26
C HIS A 12 -5.25 3.66 4.00
N ARG A 13 -6.12 4.62 4.36
CA ARG A 13 -7.38 4.31 5.05
C ARG A 13 -8.28 3.39 4.22
N ALA A 14 -8.35 3.61 2.91
CA ALA A 14 -9.13 2.74 2.02
C ALA A 14 -8.56 1.32 1.95
N CYS A 15 -7.23 1.17 1.93
CA CYS A 15 -6.57 -0.13 2.01
C CYS A 15 -6.82 -0.82 3.35
N ASP A 16 -6.70 -0.10 4.46
CA ASP A 16 -6.94 -0.61 5.83
C ASP A 16 -8.39 -1.11 5.99
N ASP A 17 -9.37 -0.36 5.49
CA ASP A 17 -10.79 -0.74 5.56
C ASP A 17 -11.08 -2.04 4.76
N LEU A 18 -10.49 -2.17 3.56
CA LEU A 18 -10.60 -3.38 2.75
C LEU A 18 -9.93 -4.57 3.42
N PHE A 19 -8.76 -4.37 4.00
CA PHE A 19 -8.02 -5.39 4.72
C PHE A 19 -8.78 -5.90 5.95
N ALA A 20 -9.28 -4.98 6.79
CA ALA A 20 -10.08 -5.30 7.96
C ALA A 20 -11.36 -6.07 7.58
N SER A 21 -12.00 -5.69 6.47
CA SER A 21 -13.17 -6.39 5.96
C SER A 21 -12.85 -7.83 5.52
N ALA A 22 -11.70 -8.03 4.85
CA ALA A 22 -11.24 -9.36 4.45
C ALA A 22 -10.90 -10.24 5.66
N GLU A 23 -10.20 -9.68 6.66
CA GLU A 23 -9.88 -10.35 7.92
C GLU A 23 -11.15 -10.77 8.69
N ASP A 24 -12.12 -9.88 8.84
CA ASP A 24 -13.40 -10.18 9.51
C ASP A 24 -14.17 -11.29 8.79
N ALA A 25 -14.20 -11.27 7.46
CA ALA A 25 -14.82 -12.32 6.66
C ALA A 25 -14.14 -13.69 6.85
N VAL A 26 -12.79 -13.72 6.94
CA VAL A 26 -12.05 -14.94 7.25
C VAL A 26 -12.33 -15.42 8.67
N ALA A 27 -12.31 -14.54 9.67
CA ALA A 27 -12.58 -14.87 11.07
C ALA A 27 -13.99 -15.49 11.24
N GLN A 28 -14.96 -15.03 10.45
CA GLN A 28 -16.31 -15.58 10.41
C GLN A 28 -16.47 -16.77 9.46
N LYS A 29 -15.39 -17.24 8.83
CA LYS A 29 -15.34 -18.36 7.86
C LYS A 29 -16.27 -18.16 6.64
N LYS A 30 -16.51 -16.90 6.25
CA LYS A 30 -17.30 -16.51 5.09
C LYS A 30 -16.43 -16.52 3.82
N TRP A 31 -15.96 -17.70 3.42
CA TRP A 31 -14.90 -17.85 2.42
C TRP A 31 -15.16 -17.19 1.06
N ASP A 32 -16.38 -17.25 0.54
CA ASP A 32 -16.71 -16.60 -0.73
C ASP A 32 -16.56 -15.07 -0.64
N SER A 33 -17.02 -14.48 0.48
CA SER A 33 -16.84 -13.07 0.76
C SER A 33 -15.38 -12.72 1.02
N ALA A 34 -14.67 -13.55 1.78
CA ALA A 34 -13.27 -13.35 2.12
C ALA A 34 -12.39 -13.28 0.88
N ARG A 35 -12.59 -14.18 -0.10
CA ARG A 35 -11.84 -14.17 -1.36
C ARG A 35 -12.08 -12.89 -2.15
N GLY A 36 -13.34 -12.46 -2.28
CA GLY A 36 -13.66 -11.23 -3.01
C GLY A 36 -13.16 -9.95 -2.31
N LEU A 37 -13.20 -9.91 -0.99
CA LEU A 37 -12.67 -8.77 -0.21
C LEU A 37 -11.15 -8.74 -0.25
N PHE A 38 -10.49 -9.88 -0.08
CA PHE A 38 -9.05 -9.99 -0.17
C PHE A 38 -8.53 -9.62 -1.57
N GLU A 39 -9.19 -10.05 -2.64
CA GLU A 39 -8.82 -9.65 -4.02
C GLU A 39 -8.89 -8.13 -4.20
N ARG A 40 -9.92 -7.48 -3.65
CA ARG A 40 -10.03 -6.01 -3.68
C ARG A 40 -8.93 -5.34 -2.89
N PHE A 41 -8.63 -5.82 -1.69
CA PHE A 41 -7.52 -5.33 -0.89
C PHE A 41 -6.19 -5.48 -1.62
N GLN A 42 -5.91 -6.66 -2.18
CA GLN A 42 -4.67 -6.94 -2.90
C GLN A 42 -4.49 -6.02 -4.12
N LYS A 43 -5.55 -5.76 -4.88
CA LYS A 43 -5.55 -4.82 -6.01
C LYS A 43 -5.35 -3.38 -5.56
N ALA A 44 -6.02 -2.95 -4.49
CA ALA A 44 -5.85 -1.61 -3.94
C ALA A 44 -4.41 -1.38 -3.46
N MET A 45 -3.87 -2.32 -2.69
CA MET A 45 -2.48 -2.27 -2.22
C MET A 45 -1.49 -2.28 -3.39
N ALA A 46 -1.69 -3.15 -4.39
CA ALA A 46 -0.82 -3.16 -5.58
C ALA A 46 -0.81 -1.81 -6.31
N HIS A 47 -1.97 -1.18 -6.45
CA HIS A 47 -2.10 0.15 -7.06
C HIS A 47 -1.45 1.24 -6.20
N HIS A 48 -1.65 1.22 -4.88
CA HIS A 48 -1.01 2.10 -3.93
C HIS A 48 0.52 2.10 -4.08
N LEU A 49 1.14 0.92 -3.97
CA LEU A 49 2.59 0.76 -4.08
C LEU A 49 3.11 1.20 -5.46
N ALA A 50 2.31 1.05 -6.52
CA ALA A 50 2.67 1.52 -7.85
C ALA A 50 2.65 3.05 -7.97
N MET A 51 1.64 3.72 -7.39
CA MET A 51 1.61 5.19 -7.33
C MET A 51 2.88 5.74 -6.69
N GLU A 52 3.35 5.07 -5.65
CA GLU A 52 4.57 5.47 -4.96
C GLU A 52 5.83 5.15 -5.76
N GLU A 53 6.01 3.90 -6.17
CA GLU A 53 7.24 3.42 -6.81
C GLU A 53 7.45 4.00 -8.21
N ASP A 54 6.37 4.21 -8.97
CA ASP A 54 6.44 4.65 -10.37
C ASP A 54 6.32 6.17 -10.53
N VAL A 55 5.73 6.88 -9.54
CA VAL A 55 5.46 8.32 -9.65
C VAL A 55 6.07 9.13 -8.50
N LEU A 56 5.66 8.88 -7.25
CA LEU A 56 6.10 9.72 -6.13
C LEU A 56 7.60 9.61 -5.88
N PHE A 57 8.12 8.39 -5.74
CA PHE A 57 9.53 8.17 -5.40
C PHE A 57 10.47 8.70 -6.50
N PRO A 58 10.22 8.46 -7.81
CA PRO A 58 11.03 9.08 -8.86
C PRO A 58 11.00 10.61 -8.82
N ALA A 59 9.84 11.23 -8.57
CA ALA A 59 9.73 12.68 -8.47
C ALA A 59 10.50 13.24 -7.27
N PHE A 60 10.38 12.58 -6.12
CA PHE A 60 11.11 12.93 -4.89
C PHE A 60 12.63 12.80 -5.09
N GLU A 61 13.10 11.68 -5.64
CA GLU A 61 14.52 11.41 -5.90
C GLU A 61 15.10 12.38 -6.92
N ALA A 62 14.35 12.75 -7.95
CA ALA A 62 14.79 13.72 -8.96
C ALA A 62 14.99 15.13 -8.37
N ARG A 63 14.18 15.51 -7.37
CA ARG A 63 14.31 16.81 -6.70
C ARG A 63 15.40 16.83 -5.64
N THR A 64 15.55 15.76 -4.87
CA THR A 64 16.49 15.71 -3.74
C THR A 64 17.88 15.20 -4.10
N GLY A 65 18.00 14.40 -5.17
CA GLY A 65 19.19 13.62 -5.48
C GLY A 65 19.42 12.42 -4.55
N MET A 66 18.53 12.17 -3.58
CA MET A 66 18.66 11.12 -2.58
C MET A 66 18.15 9.78 -3.11
N ARG A 67 19.02 8.99 -3.74
CA ARG A 67 18.65 7.66 -4.29
C ARG A 67 18.85 6.49 -3.34
N MET A 68 19.69 6.66 -2.31
CA MET A 68 19.98 5.66 -1.28
C MET A 68 19.47 6.18 0.06
N GLY A 69 18.15 6.18 0.25
CA GLY A 69 17.49 6.93 1.31
C GLY A 69 16.09 6.40 1.66
N PRO A 70 15.14 7.28 2.06
CA PRO A 70 13.84 6.83 2.58
C PRO A 70 13.07 5.96 1.56
N THR A 71 13.16 6.28 0.27
CA THR A 71 12.47 5.54 -0.82
C THR A 71 13.04 4.13 -1.03
N GLU A 72 14.29 3.84 -0.69
CA GLU A 72 14.86 2.48 -0.78
C GLU A 72 14.39 1.59 0.37
N VAL A 73 14.25 2.18 1.57
CA VAL A 73 13.65 1.50 2.73
C VAL A 73 12.21 1.14 2.43
N MET A 74 11.42 2.07 1.86
CA MET A 74 10.02 1.79 1.49
C MET A 74 9.93 0.64 0.48
N ARG A 75 10.69 0.67 -0.62
CA ARG A 75 10.72 -0.43 -1.61
C ARG A 75 11.08 -1.80 -1.01
N THR A 76 11.98 -1.82 -0.02
CA THR A 76 12.33 -3.07 0.67
C THR A 76 11.13 -3.63 1.45
N GLU A 77 10.37 -2.76 2.11
CA GLU A 77 9.16 -3.16 2.83
C GLU A 77 8.01 -3.51 1.89
N HIS A 78 7.87 -2.80 0.78
CA HIS A 78 6.91 -3.15 -0.27
C HIS A 78 7.15 -4.56 -0.78
N ALA A 79 8.42 -4.95 -0.98
CA ALA A 79 8.76 -6.32 -1.35
C ALA A 79 8.37 -7.34 -0.28
N GLN A 80 8.52 -7.01 1.00
CA GLN A 80 8.07 -7.86 2.11
C GLN A 80 6.53 -7.98 2.15
N MET A 81 5.82 -6.86 1.99
CA MET A 81 4.35 -6.84 1.92
C MET A 81 3.84 -7.67 0.75
N ARG A 82 4.42 -7.54 -0.44
CA ARG A 82 4.08 -8.36 -1.62
C ARG A 82 4.25 -9.86 -1.34
N GLY A 83 5.31 -10.25 -0.63
CA GLY A 83 5.51 -11.64 -0.21
C GLY A 83 4.39 -12.13 0.73
N LEU A 84 4.05 -11.36 1.75
CA LEU A 84 2.95 -11.69 2.66
C LEU A 84 1.61 -11.79 1.93
N LEU A 85 1.31 -10.86 1.02
CA LEU A 85 0.08 -10.88 0.22
C LEU A 85 -0.03 -12.15 -0.64
N GLN A 86 1.08 -12.63 -1.22
CA GLN A 86 1.07 -13.90 -1.96
C GLN A 86 0.75 -15.09 -1.05
N GLU A 87 1.34 -15.14 0.14
CA GLU A 87 1.05 -16.20 1.11
C GLU A 87 -0.40 -16.15 1.61
N MET A 88 -0.94 -14.95 1.83
CA MET A 88 -2.34 -14.75 2.21
C MET A 88 -3.31 -15.15 1.10
N ALA A 89 -2.96 -14.88 -0.17
CA ALA A 89 -3.73 -15.32 -1.33
C ALA A 89 -3.88 -16.84 -1.36
N LEU A 90 -2.79 -17.57 -1.06
CA LEU A 90 -2.82 -19.03 -0.94
C LEU A 90 -3.69 -19.49 0.25
N ALA A 91 -3.57 -18.82 1.40
CA ALA A 91 -4.34 -19.17 2.59
C ALA A 91 -5.86 -18.99 2.36
N VAL A 92 -6.30 -17.86 1.80
CA VAL A 92 -7.73 -17.61 1.52
C VAL A 92 -8.28 -18.51 0.41
N ALA A 93 -7.46 -18.86 -0.60
CA ALA A 93 -7.82 -19.82 -1.63
C ALA A 93 -8.05 -21.22 -1.04
N ASN A 94 -7.20 -21.65 -0.10
CA ASN A 94 -7.29 -22.96 0.56
C ASN A 94 -8.25 -23.00 1.76
N ALA A 95 -8.90 -21.88 2.09
CA ALA A 95 -9.72 -21.76 3.30
C ALA A 95 -8.94 -22.09 4.59
N ASP A 96 -7.64 -21.76 4.62
CA ASP A 96 -6.76 -21.96 5.75
C ASP A 96 -6.87 -20.79 6.73
N HIS A 97 -7.79 -20.94 7.68
CA HIS A 97 -8.15 -19.91 8.67
C HIS A 97 -6.98 -19.47 9.54
N ASP A 98 -6.28 -20.43 10.15
CA ASP A 98 -5.24 -20.11 11.13
C ASP A 98 -4.01 -19.52 10.43
N ARG A 99 -3.68 -20.02 9.23
CA ARG A 99 -2.60 -19.43 8.43
C ARG A 99 -2.93 -18.01 8.00
N TYR A 100 -4.15 -17.77 7.50
CA TYR A 100 -4.54 -16.44 7.06
C TYR A 100 -4.48 -15.44 8.22
N LEU A 101 -5.08 -15.74 9.38
CA LEU A 101 -5.08 -14.81 10.52
C LEU A 101 -3.67 -14.54 11.06
N GLY A 102 -2.78 -15.53 11.11
CA GLY A 102 -1.39 -15.32 11.52
C GLY A 102 -0.59 -14.44 10.54
N LEU A 103 -0.86 -14.59 9.24
CA LEU A 103 -0.29 -13.71 8.22
C LEU A 103 -0.87 -12.30 8.29
N SER A 104 -2.19 -12.17 8.56
CA SER A 104 -2.84 -10.87 8.74
C SER A 104 -2.21 -10.06 9.86
N GLU A 105 -1.95 -10.67 11.01
CA GLU A 105 -1.29 -9.99 12.13
C GLU A 105 0.11 -9.48 11.74
N THR A 106 0.87 -10.30 11.03
CA THR A 106 2.20 -9.94 10.54
C THR A 106 2.15 -8.77 9.54
N LEU A 107 1.24 -8.84 8.57
CA LEU A 107 1.03 -7.79 7.58
C LEU A 107 0.57 -6.50 8.23
N ASN A 108 -0.40 -6.57 9.16
CA ASN A 108 -0.91 -5.40 9.87
C ASN A 108 0.21 -4.66 10.60
N MET A 109 1.06 -5.40 11.33
CA MET A 109 2.18 -4.79 12.05
C MET A 109 3.18 -4.12 11.10
N LEU A 110 3.47 -4.76 9.97
CA LEU A 110 4.35 -4.19 8.94
C LEU A 110 3.75 -2.92 8.31
N MET A 111 2.47 -2.94 7.91
CA MET A 111 1.77 -1.79 7.34
C MET A 111 1.73 -0.62 8.33
N GLN A 112 1.39 -0.86 9.60
CA GLN A 112 1.37 0.23 10.59
C GLN A 112 2.76 0.88 10.76
N GLN A 113 3.84 0.09 10.79
CA GLN A 113 5.20 0.64 10.88
C GLN A 113 5.62 1.38 9.60
N HIS A 114 5.20 0.86 8.46
CA HIS A 114 5.45 1.44 7.15
C HIS A 114 4.74 2.80 6.99
N ASN A 115 3.42 2.83 7.16
CA ASN A 115 2.59 4.02 7.03
C ASN A 115 3.07 5.13 7.98
N LEU A 116 3.51 4.80 9.21
CA LEU A 116 4.07 5.78 10.13
C LEU A 116 5.31 6.50 9.58
N LYS A 117 6.16 5.82 8.82
CA LYS A 117 7.34 6.46 8.21
C LYS A 117 6.95 7.32 7.03
N GLU A 118 5.95 6.92 6.28
CA GLU A 118 5.50 7.68 5.14
C GLU A 118 4.75 8.93 5.56
N GLU A 119 3.71 8.77 6.38
CA GLU A 119 2.84 9.88 6.79
C GLU A 119 3.55 10.90 7.68
N ASN A 120 4.51 10.48 8.52
CA ASN A 120 5.21 11.40 9.41
C ASN A 120 6.52 11.94 8.83
N MET A 121 7.11 11.29 7.82
CA MET A 121 8.40 11.70 7.26
C MET A 121 8.36 11.88 5.75
N LEU A 122 8.12 10.81 4.99
CA LEU A 122 8.30 10.85 3.53
C LEU A 122 7.30 11.78 2.83
N TYR A 123 6.01 11.71 3.17
CA TYR A 123 4.99 12.55 2.55
C TYR A 123 5.14 14.03 2.92
N PRO A 124 5.35 14.41 4.21
CA PRO A 124 5.64 15.81 4.54
C PRO A 124 6.89 16.35 3.85
N MET A 125 7.95 15.54 3.73
CA MET A 125 9.15 15.92 2.98
C MET A 125 8.85 16.08 1.48
N SER A 126 8.03 15.20 0.91
CA SER A 126 7.62 15.27 -0.49
C SER A 126 6.80 16.52 -0.78
N ASP A 127 5.85 16.86 0.10
CA ASP A 127 5.08 18.10 0.02
C ASP A 127 5.99 19.34 -0.01
N GLN A 128 7.01 19.37 0.86
CA GLN A 128 7.97 20.48 0.94
C GLN A 128 8.87 20.56 -0.30
N VAL A 129 9.43 19.43 -0.74
CA VAL A 129 10.43 19.39 -1.81
C VAL A 129 9.80 19.55 -3.20
N LEU A 130 8.62 18.96 -3.42
CA LEU A 130 7.93 19.06 -4.71
C LEU A 130 7.32 20.45 -4.91
N GLY A 131 6.88 21.11 -3.83
CA GLY A 131 6.38 22.48 -3.84
C GLY A 131 5.33 22.69 -4.93
N GLY A 132 5.61 23.58 -5.89
CA GLY A 132 4.70 23.88 -7.00
C GLY A 132 4.43 22.73 -7.98
N ALA A 133 5.28 21.69 -8.01
CA ALA A 133 5.09 20.52 -8.86
C ALA A 133 4.21 19.43 -8.23
N ARG A 134 3.79 19.59 -6.97
CA ARG A 134 3.02 18.58 -6.25
C ARG A 134 1.73 18.19 -6.96
N ASP A 135 0.96 19.18 -7.41
CA ASP A 135 -0.35 18.92 -8.00
C ASP A 135 -0.23 18.11 -9.31
N GLU A 136 0.86 18.31 -10.07
CA GLU A 136 1.17 17.50 -11.25
C GLU A 136 1.52 16.04 -10.89
N VAL A 137 2.23 15.84 -9.78
CA VAL A 137 2.56 14.50 -9.26
C VAL A 137 1.30 13.78 -8.80
N ILE A 138 0.42 14.46 -8.04
CA ILE A 138 -0.88 13.89 -7.63
C ILE A 138 -1.71 13.51 -8.85
N HIS A 139 -1.81 14.40 -9.83
CA HIS A 139 -2.57 14.12 -11.04
C HIS A 139 -1.99 12.94 -11.85
N SER A 140 -0.67 12.79 -11.83
CA SER A 140 0.00 11.66 -12.47
C SER A 140 -0.32 10.34 -11.77
N MET A 141 -0.39 10.33 -10.42
CA MET A 141 -0.84 9.17 -9.64
C MET A 141 -2.31 8.84 -9.90
N GLU A 142 -3.20 9.83 -9.89
CA GLU A 142 -4.64 9.65 -10.18
C GLU A 142 -4.89 9.10 -11.58
N ALA A 143 -4.04 9.44 -12.56
CA ALA A 143 -4.14 8.96 -13.93
C ALA A 143 -3.56 7.55 -14.14
N MET A 144 -2.91 6.96 -13.12
CA MET A 144 -2.38 5.60 -13.25
C MET A 144 -3.52 4.60 -13.41
N PRO A 145 -3.41 3.65 -14.35
CA PRO A 145 -4.36 2.56 -14.41
C PRO A 145 -4.26 1.73 -13.13
N VAL A 146 -5.41 1.30 -12.61
CA VAL A 146 -5.45 0.33 -11.52
C VAL A 146 -4.71 -0.91 -11.99
N GLN A 147 -3.59 -1.23 -11.33
CA GLN A 147 -2.80 -2.41 -11.68
C GLN A 147 -3.53 -3.66 -11.17
N ASP A 148 -3.58 -4.69 -12.01
CA ASP A 148 -3.92 -6.03 -11.53
C ASP A 148 -2.78 -6.51 -10.62
N ALA A 149 -3.13 -7.09 -9.48
CA ALA A 149 -2.16 -7.76 -8.64
C ALA A 149 -1.43 -8.81 -9.49
N ALA A 150 -0.10 -8.68 -9.62
CA ALA A 150 0.70 -9.63 -10.37
C ALA A 150 0.47 -11.06 -9.82
N PRO A 151 0.39 -12.08 -10.70
CA PRO A 151 0.09 -13.45 -10.30
C PRO A 151 1.09 -14.05 -9.31
#